data_AF-N0A8H8-F1
#
_entry.id   AF-N0A8H8-F1
#
_cell.length_a   1.000
_cell.length_b   1.000
_cell.length_c   1.000
_cell.angle_alpha   90.00
_cell.angle_beta   90.00
_cell.angle_gamma   90.00
#
_symmetry.space_group_name_H-M   'P 1'
#
loop_
_entity.id
_entity.type
_entity.pdbx_description
1 polymer ?
#
loop_
_entity_poly.entity_id
_entity_poly.type
_entity_poly.pdbx_seq_one_letter_code
_entity_poly.pdbx_strand_id
1 'polypeptide(L)'
;GGAYNPLFLYGGTGLGKTHLLHAVGNGIMARKPNAKVVYMHSERFVQDMVKALQNNAIEEFKRYYRSVDALLIDDIQFFANKERSQEEFFHTFNALLEGNQQIILTSDRYPKEINGVEDRLKSRFGWGLTVAIEPPELETRVAILMKKADENDIRLPGEVAFFIAKRLRSNVRELEGALNRVIANANFTGRSITIDFVREALRDLLALQEKLVTIDNIQKTVAEYYKIKVADLLSKRRSR
;
A
#
# COMPACT_ATOMS: atom_id res chain seq x y z
N GLY A 1 5.74 -9.37 21.43
CA GLY A 1 5.53 -9.96 20.10
C GLY A 1 6.88 -10.30 19.51
N GLY A 2 7.47 -11.41 19.94
CA GLY A 2 8.78 -11.86 19.47
C GLY A 2 8.72 -13.06 18.51
N ALA A 3 7.52 -13.40 18.01
CA ALA A 3 7.34 -14.64 17.24
C ALA A 3 7.77 -14.51 15.78
N TYR A 4 7.72 -13.31 15.19
CA TYR A 4 7.97 -13.12 13.76
C TYR A 4 8.75 -11.82 13.47
N ASN A 5 9.98 -11.95 12.98
CA ASN A 5 10.84 -10.83 12.62
C ASN A 5 11.68 -11.19 11.37
N PRO A 6 11.60 -10.44 10.26
CA PRO A 6 10.75 -9.27 10.04
C PRO A 6 9.27 -9.63 9.86
N LEU A 7 8.40 -8.63 10.03
CA LEU A 7 7.06 -8.65 9.46
C LEU A 7 7.11 -8.01 8.07
N PHE A 8 6.67 -8.71 7.04
CA PHE A 8 6.66 -8.23 5.66
C PHE A 8 5.23 -8.17 5.12
N LEU A 9 4.72 -6.96 4.87
CA LEU A 9 3.38 -6.73 4.34
C LEU A 9 3.45 -6.43 2.85
N TYR A 10 2.77 -7.19 2.00
CA TYR A 10 2.78 -6.92 0.56
C TYR A 10 1.39 -6.88 -0.03
N GLY A 11 1.22 -6.14 -1.12
CA GLY A 11 -0.05 -6.03 -1.82
C GLY A 11 -0.11 -4.78 -2.69
N GLY A 12 -1.18 -4.66 -3.49
CA GLY A 12 -1.39 -3.53 -4.39
C GLY A 12 -1.35 -2.14 -3.72
N THR A 13 -1.34 -1.11 -4.55
CA THR A 13 -1.36 0.28 -4.08
C THR A 13 -2.70 0.61 -3.41
N GLY A 14 -2.66 1.46 -2.38
CA GLY A 14 -3.88 1.94 -1.72
C GLY A 14 -4.66 0.88 -0.93
N LEU A 15 -4.03 -0.22 -0.51
CA LEU A 15 -4.67 -1.28 0.31
C LEU A 15 -4.46 -1.13 1.82
N GLY A 16 -3.82 -0.05 2.27
CA GLY A 16 -3.62 0.21 3.70
C GLY A 16 -2.32 -0.31 4.30
N LYS A 17 -1.32 -0.70 3.48
CA LYS A 17 0.01 -1.12 3.97
C LYS A 17 0.66 -0.08 4.89
N THR A 18 0.77 1.17 4.42
CA THR A 18 1.28 2.30 5.21
C THR A 18 0.45 2.54 6.47
N HIS A 19 -0.88 2.42 6.38
CA HIS A 19 -1.77 2.55 7.53
C HIS A 19 -1.49 1.49 8.60
N LEU A 20 -1.36 0.23 8.21
CA LEU A 20 -1.00 -0.88 9.11
C LEU A 20 0.40 -0.69 9.70
N LEU A 21 1.36 -0.23 8.90
CA LEU A 21 2.72 0.06 9.35
C LEU A 21 2.69 1.11 10.48
N HIS A 22 1.99 2.22 10.27
CA HIS A 22 1.79 3.23 11.31
C HIS A 22 1.03 2.69 12.53
N ALA A 23 -0.01 1.88 12.33
CA ALA A 23 -0.77 1.28 13.43
C ALA A 23 0.12 0.39 14.30
N VAL A 24 1.02 -0.41 13.69
CA VAL A 24 2.01 -1.21 14.42
C VAL A 24 2.97 -0.30 15.19
N GLY A 25 3.51 0.74 14.56
CA GLY A 25 4.42 1.69 15.23
C GLY A 25 3.77 2.37 16.44
N ASN A 26 2.56 2.89 16.26
CA ASN A 26 1.78 3.49 17.35
C ASN A 26 1.46 2.46 18.45
N GLY A 27 1.14 1.22 18.08
CA GLY A 27 0.90 0.13 19.03
C GLY A 27 2.15 -0.24 19.85
N ILE A 28 3.34 -0.16 19.25
CA ILE A 28 4.62 -0.32 19.96
C ILE A 28 4.80 0.81 20.97
N MET A 29 4.64 2.06 20.55
CA MET A 29 4.79 3.24 21.41
C MET A 29 3.76 3.26 22.56
N ALA A 30 2.52 2.84 22.30
CA ALA A 30 1.48 2.75 23.33
C ALA A 30 1.84 1.73 24.43
N ARG A 31 2.53 0.63 24.07
CA ARG A 31 2.97 -0.40 25.04
C ARG A 31 4.31 -0.09 25.69
N LYS A 32 5.18 0.60 24.96
CA LYS A 32 6.52 1.01 25.39
C LYS A 32 6.73 2.48 25.02
N PRO A 33 6.32 3.44 25.88
CA PRO A 33 6.39 4.86 25.58
C PRO A 33 7.79 5.39 25.25
N ASN A 34 8.83 4.75 25.79
CA ASN A 34 10.23 5.11 25.56
C ASN A 34 10.87 4.39 24.37
N ALA A 35 10.11 3.58 23.62
CA ALA A 35 10.65 2.86 22.47
C ALA A 35 11.01 3.83 21.34
N LYS A 36 12.22 3.70 20.81
CA LYS A 36 12.68 4.42 19.63
C LYS A 36 12.16 3.73 18.37
N VAL A 37 11.02 4.19 17.89
CA VAL A 37 10.37 3.71 16.66
C VAL A 37 10.67 4.65 15.50
N VAL A 38 11.23 4.13 14.41
CA VAL A 38 11.56 4.92 13.21
C VAL A 38 10.75 4.42 12.02
N TYR A 39 9.96 5.32 11.43
CA TYR A 39 9.25 5.11 10.16
C TYR A 39 9.90 5.90 9.03
N MET A 40 10.02 5.28 7.85
CA MET A 40 10.38 5.97 6.61
C MET A 40 10.05 5.17 5.35
N HIS A 41 10.01 5.85 4.21
CA HIS A 41 10.13 5.21 2.91
C HIS A 41 11.57 4.77 2.65
N SER A 42 11.76 3.68 1.91
CA SER A 42 13.10 3.18 1.52
C SER A 42 13.95 4.22 0.79
N GLU A 43 13.34 5.08 -0.04
CA GLU A 43 14.03 6.19 -0.72
C GLU A 43 14.69 7.16 0.26
N ARG A 44 14.06 7.41 1.41
CA ARG A 44 14.64 8.28 2.45
C ARG A 44 15.88 7.66 3.06
N PHE A 45 15.90 6.35 3.29
CA PHE A 45 17.10 5.64 3.75
C PHE A 45 18.25 5.80 2.76
N VAL A 46 17.97 5.66 1.45
CA VAL A 46 18.96 5.89 0.37
C VAL A 46 19.48 7.32 0.42
N GLN A 47 18.59 8.32 0.51
CA GLN A 47 18.97 9.73 0.57
C GLN A 47 19.81 10.06 1.81
N ASP A 48 19.41 9.56 2.97
CA ASP A 48 20.12 9.78 4.24
C ASP A 48 21.51 9.14 4.21
N MET A 49 21.65 7.96 3.59
CA MET A 49 22.96 7.33 3.38
C MET A 49 23.85 8.15 2.43
N VAL A 50 23.31 8.61 1.30
CA VAL A 50 24.07 9.43 0.33
C VAL A 50 24.57 10.71 0.99
N LYS A 51 23.72 11.40 1.76
CA LYS A 51 24.10 12.60 2.52
C LYS A 51 25.18 12.29 3.55
N ALA A 52 25.05 11.18 4.28
CA ALA A 52 26.05 10.77 5.26
C ALA A 52 27.42 10.48 4.61
N LEU A 53 27.44 9.87 3.42
CA LEU A 53 28.68 9.68 2.66
C LEU A 53 29.30 11.00 2.20
N GLN A 54 28.50 11.92 1.68
CA GLN A 54 28.97 13.24 1.24
C GLN A 54 29.57 14.07 2.38
N ASN A 55 29.03 13.92 3.58
CA ASN A 55 29.46 14.67 4.77
C ASN A 55 30.47 13.91 5.66
N ASN A 56 31.00 12.76 5.21
CA ASN A 56 31.86 11.88 6.01
C ASN A 56 31.26 11.46 7.37
N ALA A 57 29.93 11.34 7.44
CA ALA A 57 29.15 11.03 8.64
C ALA A 57 28.49 9.63 8.59
N ILE A 58 29.07 8.68 7.85
CA ILE A 58 28.48 7.34 7.68
C ILE A 58 28.37 6.56 9.01
N GLU A 59 29.28 6.78 9.95
CA GLU A 59 29.21 6.13 11.27
C GLU A 59 28.05 6.66 12.12
N GLU A 60 27.70 7.93 11.98
CA GLU A 60 26.51 8.50 12.63
C GLU A 60 25.22 7.91 12.05
N PHE A 61 25.16 7.79 10.72
CA PHE A 61 24.08 7.11 10.03
C PHE A 61 23.88 5.68 10.57
N LYS A 62 24.95 4.87 10.62
CA LYS A 62 24.90 3.50 11.15
C LYS A 62 24.41 3.46 12.59
N ARG A 63 24.98 4.29 13.48
CA ARG A 63 24.57 4.35 14.89
C ARG A 63 23.10 4.75 15.04
N TYR A 64 22.62 5.69 14.24
CA TYR A 64 21.24 6.14 14.31
C TYR A 64 20.26 5.01 14.00
N TYR A 65 20.46 4.31 12.87
CA TYR A 65 19.55 3.26 12.42
C TYR A 65 19.66 1.95 13.21
N ARG A 66 20.85 1.62 13.74
CA ARG A 66 21.07 0.39 14.51
C ARG A 66 20.71 0.54 16.01
N SER A 67 20.33 1.73 16.45
CA SER A 67 19.94 2.02 17.85
C SER A 67 18.43 2.07 18.08
N VAL A 68 17.61 1.75 17.07
CA VAL A 68 16.15 1.82 17.16
C VAL A 68 15.58 0.53 17.75
N ASP A 69 14.50 0.61 18.52
CA ASP A 69 13.76 -0.56 19.00
C ASP A 69 12.89 -1.18 17.89
N ALA A 70 12.45 -0.36 16.94
CA ALA A 70 11.71 -0.79 15.78
C ALA A 70 12.02 0.05 14.53
N LEU A 71 12.32 -0.63 13.42
CA LEU A 71 12.52 -0.04 12.10
C LEU A 71 11.35 -0.41 11.17
N LEU A 72 10.63 0.62 10.72
CA LEU A 72 9.46 0.50 9.86
C LEU A 72 9.80 1.13 8.51
N ILE A 73 9.92 0.30 7.47
CA ILE A 73 10.25 0.76 6.12
C ILE A 73 9.08 0.50 5.18
N ASP A 74 8.58 1.57 4.60
CA ASP A 74 7.54 1.53 3.58
C ASP A 74 8.17 1.44 2.18
N ASP A 75 7.48 0.74 1.28
CA ASP A 75 7.81 0.61 -0.14
C ASP A 75 9.25 0.15 -0.43
N ILE A 76 9.62 -1.06 0.03
CA ILE A 76 10.96 -1.63 -0.13
C ILE A 76 11.39 -1.79 -1.60
N GLN A 77 10.44 -1.83 -2.54
CA GLN A 77 10.71 -1.95 -3.97
C GLN A 77 11.58 -0.80 -4.52
N PHE A 78 11.60 0.38 -3.88
CA PHE A 78 12.45 1.49 -4.32
C PHE A 78 13.94 1.31 -3.98
N PHE A 79 14.32 0.26 -3.24
CA PHE A 79 15.72 -0.14 -3.16
C PHE A 79 16.27 -0.72 -4.46
N ALA A 80 15.41 -1.09 -5.41
CA ALA A 80 15.83 -1.70 -6.67
C ALA A 80 16.96 -0.90 -7.35
N ASN A 81 18.03 -1.62 -7.72
CA ASN A 81 19.21 -1.08 -8.41
C ASN A 81 19.99 -0.01 -7.61
N LYS A 82 19.80 0.05 -6.28
CA LYS A 82 20.57 0.91 -5.36
C LYS A 82 21.62 0.10 -4.59
N GLU A 83 22.56 -0.54 -5.29
CA GLU A 83 23.51 -1.54 -4.75
C GLU A 83 24.15 -1.15 -3.41
N ARG A 84 24.83 0.02 -3.35
CA ARG A 84 25.48 0.48 -2.11
C ARG A 84 24.49 0.64 -0.94
N SER A 85 23.29 1.13 -1.21
CA SER A 85 22.26 1.29 -0.19
C SER A 85 21.61 -0.03 0.22
N GLN A 86 21.50 -0.98 -0.71
CA GLN A 86 21.08 -2.35 -0.39
C GLN A 86 22.09 -3.05 0.51
N GLU A 87 23.39 -2.88 0.24
CA GLU A 87 24.47 -3.43 1.06
C GLU A 87 24.44 -2.86 2.49
N GLU A 88 24.40 -1.54 2.65
CA GLU A 88 24.33 -0.94 3.98
C GLU A 88 23.00 -1.28 4.70
N PHE A 89 21.90 -1.36 3.97
CA PHE A 89 20.63 -1.81 4.53
C PHE A 89 20.71 -3.26 5.00
N PHE A 90 21.35 -4.16 4.25
CA PHE A 90 21.58 -5.55 4.65
C PHE A 90 22.35 -5.65 5.98
N HIS A 91 23.40 -4.84 6.16
CA HIS A 91 24.14 -4.79 7.43
C HIS A 91 23.30 -4.24 8.58
N THR A 92 22.56 -3.16 8.33
CA THR A 92 21.64 -2.57 9.33
C THR A 92 20.55 -3.57 9.74
N PHE A 93 19.97 -4.27 8.76
CA PHE A 93 18.95 -5.29 8.96
C PHE A 93 19.48 -6.44 9.84
N ASN A 94 20.68 -6.95 9.56
CA ASN A 94 21.28 -8.01 10.38
C ASN A 94 21.57 -7.56 11.80
N ALA A 95 22.14 -6.36 11.98
CA ALA A 95 22.42 -5.81 13.30
C ALA A 95 21.14 -5.67 14.16
N LEU A 96 20.03 -5.24 13.55
CA LEU A 96 18.73 -5.13 14.21
C LEU A 96 18.08 -6.49 14.51
N LEU A 97 18.30 -7.49 13.66
CA LEU A 97 17.81 -8.84 13.95
C LEU A 97 18.57 -9.49 15.10
N GLU A 98 19.90 -9.40 15.08
CA GLU A 98 20.77 -9.98 16.10
C GLU A 98 20.55 -9.35 17.47
N GLY A 99 20.23 -8.05 17.53
CA GLY A 99 19.84 -7.37 18.75
C GLY A 99 18.36 -7.51 19.13
N ASN A 100 17.59 -8.38 18.45
CA ASN A 100 16.17 -8.62 18.67
C ASN A 100 15.27 -7.36 18.53
N GLN A 101 15.69 -6.38 17.73
CA GLN A 101 14.89 -5.21 17.41
C GLN A 101 13.90 -5.51 16.27
N GLN A 102 12.72 -4.91 16.33
CA GLN A 102 11.63 -5.24 15.42
C GLN A 102 11.86 -4.60 14.05
N ILE A 103 11.72 -5.39 12.98
CA ILE A 103 11.73 -4.88 11.61
C ILE A 103 10.35 -5.14 11.00
N ILE A 104 9.73 -4.09 10.44
CA ILE A 104 8.51 -4.20 9.65
C ILE A 104 8.73 -3.54 8.30
N LEU A 105 8.44 -4.27 7.23
CA LEU A 105 8.66 -3.85 5.85
C LEU A 105 7.34 -3.91 5.09
N THR A 106 7.17 -3.02 4.13
CA THR A 106 6.09 -3.14 3.14
C THR A 106 6.62 -3.19 1.71
N SER A 107 5.80 -3.72 0.81
CA SER A 107 6.11 -3.81 -0.61
C SER A 107 4.85 -3.79 -1.48
N ASP A 108 4.96 -3.37 -2.73
CA ASP A 108 3.90 -3.59 -3.73
C ASP A 108 3.86 -5.03 -4.26
N ARG A 109 4.93 -5.80 -4.04
CA ARG A 109 5.14 -7.15 -4.58
C ARG A 109 5.66 -8.13 -3.53
N TYR A 110 5.47 -9.42 -3.79
CA TYR A 110 6.07 -10.47 -2.96
C TYR A 110 7.61 -10.41 -3.02
N PRO A 111 8.36 -10.72 -1.93
CA PRO A 111 9.82 -10.54 -1.89
C PRO A 111 10.60 -11.11 -3.09
N LYS A 112 10.23 -12.29 -3.57
CA LYS A 112 10.91 -12.94 -4.71
C LYS A 112 10.69 -12.21 -6.04
N GLU A 113 9.64 -11.41 -6.15
CA GLU A 113 9.22 -10.70 -7.37
C GLU A 113 9.77 -9.25 -7.46
N ILE A 114 10.55 -8.82 -6.46
CA ILE A 114 11.12 -7.48 -6.43
C ILE A 114 12.38 -7.45 -7.29
N ASN A 115 12.22 -7.07 -8.55
CA ASN A 115 13.34 -6.95 -9.49
C ASN A 115 14.34 -5.88 -9.05
N GLY A 116 15.64 -6.14 -9.21
CA GLY A 116 16.71 -5.20 -8.85
C GLY A 116 17.07 -5.17 -7.36
N VAL A 117 16.43 -5.99 -6.52
CA VAL A 117 16.86 -6.23 -5.13
C VAL A 117 17.70 -7.52 -5.06
N GLU A 118 18.80 -7.49 -4.30
CA GLU A 118 19.70 -8.63 -4.12
C GLU A 118 19.01 -9.84 -3.47
N ASP A 119 19.37 -11.05 -3.91
CA ASP A 119 18.73 -12.29 -3.46
C ASP A 119 18.92 -12.55 -1.96
N ARG A 120 20.02 -12.08 -1.37
CA ARG A 120 20.23 -12.14 0.08
C ARG A 120 19.20 -11.31 0.84
N LEU A 121 18.86 -10.11 0.36
CA LEU A 121 17.81 -9.28 0.96
C LEU A 121 16.43 -9.91 0.77
N LYS A 122 16.12 -10.41 -0.44
CA LYS A 122 14.85 -11.13 -0.69
C LYS A 122 14.65 -12.32 0.25
N SER A 123 15.71 -13.08 0.49
CA SER A 123 15.69 -14.22 1.43
C SER A 123 15.43 -13.74 2.87
N ARG A 124 16.08 -12.65 3.27
CA ARG A 124 15.85 -11.98 4.57
C ARG A 124 14.48 -11.33 4.72
N PHE A 125 13.80 -10.99 3.63
CA PHE A 125 12.43 -10.50 3.70
C PHE A 125 11.44 -11.66 3.91
N GLY A 126 11.69 -12.80 3.26
CA GLY A 126 10.78 -13.94 3.25
C GLY A 126 10.90 -14.90 4.45
N TRP A 127 12.02 -14.90 5.18
CA TRP A 127 12.24 -15.84 6.30
C TRP A 127 11.44 -15.53 7.58
N GLY A 128 10.85 -14.33 7.69
CA GLY A 128 9.99 -13.92 8.79
C GLY A 128 8.52 -14.26 8.54
N LEU A 129 7.60 -13.36 8.94
CA LEU A 129 6.18 -13.48 8.60
C LEU A 129 5.87 -12.61 7.39
N THR A 130 5.47 -13.24 6.29
CA THR A 130 5.05 -12.56 5.06
C THR A 130 3.53 -12.63 4.92
N VAL A 131 2.87 -11.47 4.82
CA VAL A 131 1.40 -11.36 4.79
C VAL A 131 0.95 -10.56 3.57
N ALA A 132 0.04 -11.14 2.81
CA ALA A 132 -0.66 -10.46 1.72
C ALA A 132 -1.75 -9.53 2.28
N ILE A 133 -1.81 -8.32 1.77
CA ILE A 133 -2.93 -7.39 1.96
C ILE A 133 -3.72 -7.38 0.66
N GLU A 134 -4.93 -7.92 0.73
CA GLU A 134 -5.83 -8.05 -0.42
C GLU A 134 -6.85 -6.91 -0.47
N PRO A 135 -7.43 -6.62 -1.65
CA PRO A 135 -8.54 -5.70 -1.75
C PRO A 135 -9.71 -6.10 -0.84
N PRO A 136 -10.29 -5.15 -0.07
CA PRO A 136 -11.37 -5.46 0.85
C PRO A 136 -12.63 -5.90 0.12
N GLU A 137 -13.35 -6.85 0.73
CA GLU A 137 -14.69 -7.26 0.29
C GLU A 137 -15.72 -6.13 0.45
N LEU A 138 -16.91 -6.30 -0.15
CA LEU A 138 -17.95 -5.27 -0.16
C LEU A 138 -18.33 -4.81 1.25
N GLU A 139 -18.52 -5.75 2.17
CA GLU A 139 -18.88 -5.47 3.56
C GLU A 139 -17.81 -4.60 4.24
N THR A 140 -16.54 -4.98 4.08
CA THR A 140 -15.40 -4.22 4.59
C THR A 140 -15.30 -2.84 3.95
N ARG A 141 -15.56 -2.70 2.64
CA ARG A 141 -15.58 -1.40 1.95
C ARG A 141 -16.66 -0.48 2.51
N VAL A 142 -17.85 -1.01 2.79
CA VAL A 142 -18.95 -0.25 3.43
C VAL A 142 -18.52 0.19 4.83
N ALA A 143 -17.95 -0.72 5.63
CA ALA A 143 -17.48 -0.41 6.97
C ALA A 143 -16.38 0.68 6.97
N ILE A 144 -15.44 0.63 6.01
CA ILE A 144 -14.42 1.67 5.82
C ILE A 144 -15.06 3.02 5.52
N LEU A 145 -16.00 3.08 4.58
CA LEU A 145 -16.69 4.34 4.22
C LEU A 145 -17.44 4.93 5.41
N MET A 146 -18.18 4.11 6.14
CA MET A 146 -18.91 4.55 7.33
C MET A 146 -17.96 5.05 8.41
N LYS A 147 -16.92 4.28 8.73
CA LYS A 147 -15.89 4.67 9.71
C LYS A 147 -15.22 5.98 9.34
N LYS A 148 -14.87 6.17 8.07
CA LYS A 148 -14.25 7.40 7.57
C LYS A 148 -15.21 8.57 7.58
N ALA A 149 -16.50 8.36 7.31
CA ALA A 149 -17.51 9.41 7.40
C ALA A 149 -17.70 9.86 8.86
N ASP A 150 -17.75 8.91 9.80
CA ASP A 150 -17.82 9.18 11.23
C ASP A 150 -16.58 9.96 11.72
N GLU A 151 -15.38 9.59 11.28
CA GLU A 151 -14.13 10.33 11.57
C GLU A 151 -14.11 11.77 11.04
N ASN A 152 -14.96 12.09 10.06
CA ASN A 152 -15.11 13.42 9.48
C ASN A 152 -16.38 14.14 9.97
N ASP A 153 -17.07 13.62 10.99
CA ASP A 153 -18.33 14.15 11.52
C ASP A 153 -19.45 14.27 10.45
N ILE A 154 -19.45 13.39 9.46
CA ILE A 154 -20.43 13.37 8.38
C ILE A 154 -21.39 12.19 8.56
N ARG A 155 -22.69 12.50 8.62
CA ARG A 155 -23.74 11.47 8.56
C ARG A 155 -23.85 10.91 7.14
N LEU A 156 -23.28 9.72 6.91
CA LEU A 156 -23.40 8.98 5.66
C LEU A 156 -24.48 7.88 5.79
N PRO A 157 -25.61 7.95 5.06
CA PRO A 157 -26.60 6.88 5.07
C PRO A 157 -26.01 5.55 4.59
N GLY A 158 -26.36 4.44 5.25
CA GLY A 158 -25.82 3.12 4.92
C GLY A 158 -26.08 2.67 3.48
N GLU A 159 -27.23 3.02 2.92
CA GLU A 159 -27.56 2.77 1.51
C GLU A 159 -26.64 3.53 0.53
N VAL A 160 -26.20 4.72 0.91
CA VAL A 160 -25.26 5.52 0.12
C VAL A 160 -23.85 4.93 0.22
N ALA A 161 -23.42 4.54 1.42
CA ALA A 161 -22.16 3.83 1.61
C ALA A 161 -22.11 2.53 0.79
N PHE A 162 -23.20 1.75 0.82
CA PHE A 162 -23.36 0.55 0.00
C PHE A 162 -23.31 0.86 -1.50
N PHE A 163 -23.99 1.92 -1.95
CA PHE A 163 -23.98 2.35 -3.35
C PHE A 163 -22.56 2.68 -3.83
N ILE A 164 -21.81 3.47 -3.05
CA ILE A 164 -20.41 3.83 -3.35
C ILE A 164 -19.54 2.57 -3.37
N ALA A 165 -19.58 1.74 -2.32
CA ALA A 165 -18.76 0.54 -2.19
C ALA A 165 -19.05 -0.54 -3.26
N LYS A 166 -20.28 -0.59 -3.79
CA LYS A 166 -20.65 -1.53 -4.85
C LYS A 166 -20.05 -1.14 -6.20
N ARG A 167 -19.95 0.17 -6.46
CA ARG A 167 -19.38 0.73 -7.69
C ARG A 167 -17.85 0.74 -7.65
N LEU A 168 -17.27 1.20 -6.54
CA LEU A 168 -15.82 1.33 -6.38
C LEU A 168 -15.20 0.03 -5.83
N ARG A 169 -14.46 -0.69 -6.69
CA ARG A 169 -13.91 -2.03 -6.38
C ARG A 169 -12.38 -2.12 -6.36
N SER A 170 -11.70 -1.01 -6.65
CA SER A 170 -10.27 -0.95 -6.92
C SER A 170 -9.40 -1.06 -5.66
N ASN A 171 -9.39 -0.04 -4.81
CA ASN A 171 -8.58 0.01 -3.59
C ASN A 171 -9.17 1.00 -2.56
N VAL A 172 -8.66 0.95 -1.32
CA VAL A 172 -9.14 1.79 -0.20
C VAL A 172 -8.93 3.28 -0.47
N ARG A 173 -7.81 3.64 -1.11
CA ARG A 173 -7.52 5.05 -1.45
C ARG A 173 -8.58 5.66 -2.38
N GLU A 174 -9.06 4.91 -3.36
CA GLU A 174 -10.15 5.36 -4.25
C GLU A 174 -11.49 5.49 -3.52
N LEU A 175 -11.78 4.59 -2.56
CA LEU A 175 -12.97 4.71 -1.70
C LEU A 175 -12.92 5.99 -0.88
N GLU A 176 -11.80 6.25 -0.21
CA GLU A 176 -11.59 7.46 0.59
C GLU A 176 -11.64 8.72 -0.29
N GLY A 177 -11.04 8.69 -1.48
CA GLY A 177 -11.08 9.80 -2.43
C GLY A 177 -12.50 10.12 -2.91
N ALA A 178 -13.32 9.10 -3.16
CA ALA A 178 -14.72 9.29 -3.51
C ALA A 178 -15.54 9.84 -2.35
N LEU A 179 -15.35 9.33 -1.13
CA LEU A 179 -15.99 9.87 0.06
C LEU A 179 -15.63 11.34 0.28
N ASN A 180 -14.36 11.70 0.21
CA ASN A 180 -13.89 13.08 0.33
C ASN A 180 -14.53 13.99 -0.72
N ARG A 181 -14.70 13.52 -1.95
CA ARG A 181 -15.40 14.28 -3.00
C ARG A 181 -16.87 14.49 -2.67
N VAL A 182 -17.57 13.46 -2.17
CA VAL A 182 -18.97 13.57 -1.73
C VAL A 182 -19.09 14.57 -0.59
N ILE A 183 -18.23 14.49 0.43
CA ILE A 183 -18.20 15.40 1.58
C ILE A 183 -17.96 16.84 1.11
N ALA A 184 -16.94 17.06 0.27
CA ALA A 184 -16.61 18.39 -0.24
C ALA A 184 -17.79 19.02 -1.01
N ASN A 185 -18.47 18.25 -1.87
CA ASN A 185 -19.64 18.74 -2.60
C ASN A 185 -20.82 19.04 -1.65
N ALA A 186 -21.01 18.22 -0.61
CA ALA A 186 -22.11 18.39 0.33
C ALA A 186 -21.91 19.67 1.16
N ASN A 187 -20.68 19.88 1.63
CA ASN A 187 -20.30 21.10 2.35
C ASN A 187 -20.41 22.35 1.48
N PHE A 188 -20.04 22.26 0.19
CA PHE A 188 -20.12 23.39 -0.74
C PHE A 188 -21.56 23.76 -1.12
N THR A 189 -22.44 22.76 -1.29
CA THR A 189 -23.83 22.97 -1.75
C THR A 189 -24.85 23.04 -0.62
N GLY A 190 -24.47 22.65 0.61
CA GLY A 190 -25.39 22.49 1.74
C GLY A 190 -26.43 21.39 1.57
N ARG A 191 -26.32 20.54 0.53
CA ARG A 191 -27.28 19.47 0.23
C ARG A 191 -27.01 18.25 1.11
N SER A 192 -28.09 17.58 1.49
CA SER A 192 -28.00 16.27 2.13
C SER A 192 -27.39 15.22 1.20
N ILE A 193 -26.58 14.32 1.75
CA ILE A 193 -25.96 13.22 1.02
C ILE A 193 -27.01 12.14 0.74
N THR A 194 -27.53 12.12 -0.50
CA THR A 194 -28.44 11.09 -1.03
C THR A 194 -27.79 10.31 -2.18
N ILE A 195 -28.40 9.22 -2.64
CA ILE A 195 -27.88 8.44 -3.77
C ILE A 195 -27.77 9.31 -5.04
N ASP A 196 -28.78 10.13 -5.33
CA ASP A 196 -28.76 11.00 -6.52
C ASP A 196 -27.70 12.09 -6.42
N PHE A 197 -27.52 12.67 -5.22
CA PHE A 197 -26.42 13.59 -4.96
C PHE A 197 -25.05 12.94 -5.22
N VAL A 198 -24.85 11.70 -4.77
CA VAL A 198 -23.59 10.97 -5.00
C VAL A 198 -23.38 10.65 -6.49
N ARG A 199 -24.44 10.33 -7.23
CA ARG A 199 -24.34 10.13 -8.69
C ARG A 199 -23.87 11.39 -9.41
N GLU A 200 -24.37 12.55 -9.00
CA GLU A 200 -23.92 13.84 -9.52
C GLU A 200 -22.46 14.12 -9.12
N ALA A 201 -22.13 14.02 -7.83
CA ALA A 201 -20.81 14.33 -7.30
C ALA A 201 -19.69 13.39 -7.81
N LEU A 202 -20.02 12.14 -8.13
CA LEU A 202 -19.08 11.13 -8.61
C LEU A 202 -19.22 10.82 -10.11
N ARG A 203 -19.98 11.60 -10.87
CA ARG A 203 -20.34 11.30 -12.27
C ARG A 203 -19.14 10.88 -13.12
N ASP A 204 -18.09 11.69 -13.17
CA ASP A 204 -16.91 11.42 -14.01
C ASP A 204 -16.15 10.18 -13.55
N LEU A 205 -16.07 9.97 -12.24
CA LEU A 205 -15.37 8.84 -11.63
C LEU A 205 -16.11 7.52 -11.93
N LEU A 206 -17.45 7.53 -11.82
CA LEU A 206 -18.29 6.39 -12.16
C LEU A 206 -18.25 6.10 -13.68
N ALA A 207 -18.26 7.13 -14.52
CA ALA A 207 -18.17 6.98 -15.97
C ALA A 207 -16.82 6.38 -16.42
N LEU A 208 -15.72 6.75 -15.76
CA LEU A 208 -14.39 6.16 -16.00
C LEU A 208 -14.39 4.66 -15.70
N GLN A 209 -14.99 4.24 -14.58
CA GLN A 209 -15.05 2.82 -14.22
C GLN A 209 -15.92 2.00 -15.18
N GLU A 210 -17.06 2.54 -15.63
CA GLU A 210 -17.91 1.86 -16.63
C GLU A 210 -17.18 1.69 -17.97
N LYS A 211 -16.37 2.67 -18.38
CA LYS A 211 -15.52 2.54 -19.58
C LYS A 211 -14.45 1.46 -19.44
N LEU A 212 -13.86 1.28 -18.25
CA LEU A 212 -12.82 0.27 -18.04
C LEU A 212 -13.36 -1.17 -18.16
N VAL A 213 -14.59 -1.43 -17.72
CA VAL A 213 -15.17 -2.79 -17.67
C VAL A 213 -16.22 -2.99 -18.77
N THR A 214 -15.79 -2.90 -20.03
CA THR A 214 -16.62 -3.22 -21.20
C THR A 214 -16.17 -4.55 -21.83
N ILE A 215 -17.07 -5.24 -22.55
CA ILE A 215 -16.74 -6.47 -23.28
C ILE A 215 -15.56 -6.22 -24.23
N ASP A 216 -15.59 -5.11 -24.97
CA ASP A 216 -14.53 -4.68 -25.88
C ASP A 216 -13.18 -4.54 -25.17
N ASN A 217 -13.15 -3.89 -24.00
CA ASN A 217 -11.91 -3.73 -23.25
C ASN A 217 -11.43 -5.05 -22.65
N ILE A 218 -12.33 -5.90 -22.15
CA ILE A 218 -11.98 -7.27 -21.70
C ILE A 218 -11.32 -8.04 -22.85
N GLN A 219 -11.92 -8.04 -24.03
CA GLN A 219 -11.39 -8.71 -25.21
C GLN A 219 -10.02 -8.15 -25.62
N LYS A 220 -9.85 -6.82 -25.63
CA LYS A 220 -8.57 -6.18 -25.92
C LYS A 220 -7.48 -6.55 -24.92
N THR A 221 -7.76 -6.46 -23.62
CA THR A 221 -6.80 -6.78 -22.56
C THR A 221 -6.38 -8.25 -22.63
N VAL A 222 -7.32 -9.18 -22.84
CA VAL A 222 -6.99 -10.61 -23.03
C VAL A 222 -6.15 -10.82 -24.29
N ALA A 223 -6.55 -10.19 -25.40
CA ALA A 223 -5.82 -10.29 -26.66
C ALA A 223 -4.38 -9.77 -26.54
N GLU A 224 -4.17 -8.65 -25.85
CA GLU A 224 -2.86 -8.05 -25.61
C GLU A 224 -1.97 -8.95 -24.73
N TYR A 225 -2.52 -9.47 -23.63
CA TYR A 225 -1.79 -10.36 -22.72
C TYR A 225 -1.30 -11.63 -23.44
N TYR A 226 -2.17 -12.26 -24.24
CA TYR A 226 -1.84 -13.46 -25.02
C TYR A 226 -1.20 -13.17 -26.38
N LYS A 227 -0.99 -11.89 -26.73
CA LYS A 227 -0.43 -11.43 -28.01
C LYS A 227 -1.16 -11.98 -29.25
N ILE A 228 -2.49 -12.06 -29.18
CA ILE A 228 -3.36 -12.47 -30.28
C ILE A 228 -4.20 -11.27 -30.76
N LYS A 229 -4.84 -11.37 -31.92
CA LYS A 229 -5.77 -10.32 -32.35
C LYS A 229 -7.14 -10.53 -31.71
N VAL A 230 -7.85 -9.45 -31.39
CA VAL A 230 -9.23 -9.54 -30.88
C VAL A 230 -10.15 -10.28 -31.86
N ALA A 231 -9.91 -10.14 -33.16
CA ALA A 231 -10.64 -10.89 -34.19
C ALA A 231 -10.47 -12.41 -34.07
N ASP A 232 -9.31 -12.88 -33.56
CA ASP A 232 -9.04 -14.30 -33.38
C ASP A 232 -9.84 -14.88 -32.21
N LEU A 233 -10.02 -14.10 -31.12
CA LEU A 233 -10.89 -14.45 -29.98
C LEU A 233 -12.34 -14.68 -30.38
N LEU A 234 -12.83 -13.94 -31.38
CA LEU A 234 -14.19 -14.02 -31.89
C LEU A 234 -14.36 -15.07 -32.99
N SER A 235 -13.27 -15.68 -33.46
CA SER A 235 -13.29 -16.64 -34.55
C SER A 235 -13.69 -18.04 -34.06
N LYS A 236 -14.27 -18.86 -34.95
CA LYS A 236 -14.53 -20.28 -34.67
C LYS A 236 -13.26 -21.16 -34.70
N ARG A 237 -12.07 -20.58 -34.92
CA ARG A 237 -10.81 -21.34 -35.00
C ARG A 237 -10.39 -21.79 -33.61
N ARG A 238 -10.01 -23.07 -33.50
CA ARG A 238 -9.38 -23.63 -32.30
C ARG A 238 -7.91 -23.89 -32.63
N SER A 239 -7.01 -23.07 -32.10
CA SER A 239 -5.57 -23.39 -32.10
C SER A 239 -5.30 -24.38 -30.97
N ARG A 240 -4.71 -25.53 -31.31
CA ARG A 240 -4.15 -26.48 -30.33
C ARG A 240 -2.73 -26.07 -29.97
#